data_AF-A0A9D9QHV4-F1
#
_entry.id   AF-A0A9D9QHV4-F1
#
_cell.length_a   1.000
_cell.length_b   1.000
_cell.length_c   1.000
_cell.angle_alpha   90.00
_cell.angle_beta   90.00
_cell.angle_gamma   90.00
#
_symmetry.space_group_name_H-M   'P 1'
#
loop_
_entity.id
_entity.type
_entity.pdbx_description
1 polymer ?
#
loop_
_entity_poly.entity_id
_entity_poly.type
_entity_poly.pdbx_seq_one_letter_code
_entity_poly.pdbx_strand_id
1 'polypeptide(L)'
;MPKIEVSANALYKYMGKKVTGQEFIDLIQCAKAELDEEDGDVLKIELNDTNRPDLWSTAGFGRLLKLYLGGKIPEYPFFSRKGDIKDNGGREVHVDPSIKDYRPYEVCFMAKGKEGISDEGLKDIIQTQEKLCWNYGRKRKSIAMGVFRSDMLKFPLKYYAADPDKTKFAPLGFTEKMTLREILEKHPKGVEFGHIIKDFPGYPYITDCEGNTLSMPPVINSNESGAVEVGDKNLVVEITGTDMPSLVLSASIVACDLYDSGFEILPVKVVYPYDTPLGREVTIPYYFQEPVTVDVAYVNKLLGEKFTADEAAKYCQKMGSKTKVDGDIITVYPPEYRNDFLHSVDAIEDIMIGRNLKNFVPEMPSDFTKGK
;
A
#
# COMPACT_ATOMS: atom_id res chain seq x y z
N MET A 1 14.16 5.81 9.88
CA MET A 1 13.06 4.86 9.61
C MET A 1 11.92 5.64 8.96
N PRO A 2 10.86 5.04 8.39
CA PRO A 2 9.76 5.82 7.81
C PRO A 2 9.11 6.72 8.87
N LYS A 3 9.02 8.02 8.57
CA LYS A 3 8.28 9.00 9.37
C LYS A 3 7.04 9.44 8.63
N ILE A 4 5.91 9.54 9.31
CA ILE A 4 4.65 10.04 8.76
C ILE A 4 4.13 11.21 9.58
N GLU A 5 3.50 12.15 8.90
CA GLU A 5 2.75 13.23 9.53
C GLU A 5 1.27 12.86 9.44
N VAL A 6 0.59 12.84 10.59
CA VAL A 6 -0.82 12.47 10.68
C VAL A 6 -1.60 13.59 11.34
N SER A 7 -2.78 13.92 10.80
CA SER A 7 -3.73 14.78 11.52
C SER A 7 -4.31 14.00 12.69
N ALA A 8 -4.18 14.51 13.90
CA ALA A 8 -4.70 13.90 15.11
C ALA A 8 -6.24 13.73 14.99
N ASN A 9 -6.94 14.75 14.52
CA ASN A 9 -8.37 14.68 14.25
C ASN A 9 -8.74 13.57 13.25
N ALA A 10 -8.00 13.44 12.14
CA ALA A 10 -8.23 12.37 11.17
C ALA A 10 -7.95 10.98 11.78
N LEU A 11 -6.83 10.84 12.49
CA LEU A 11 -6.44 9.61 13.17
C LEU A 11 -7.52 9.15 14.16
N TYR A 12 -8.04 10.05 14.99
CA TYR A 12 -9.09 9.72 15.97
C TYR A 12 -10.40 9.30 15.30
N LYS A 13 -10.72 9.82 14.11
CA LYS A 13 -11.88 9.35 13.33
C LYS A 13 -11.70 7.89 12.91
N TYR A 14 -10.52 7.52 12.39
CA TYR A 14 -10.22 6.12 12.04
C TYR A 14 -10.22 5.20 13.27
N MET A 15 -9.65 5.66 14.38
CA MET A 15 -9.64 4.93 15.65
C MET A 15 -11.05 4.74 16.24
N GLY A 16 -11.97 5.67 15.96
CA GLY A 16 -13.30 5.75 16.56
C GLY A 16 -13.31 6.28 18.00
N LYS A 17 -12.17 6.74 18.51
CA LYS A 17 -12.04 7.37 19.83
C LYS A 17 -10.82 8.30 19.88
N LYS A 18 -10.88 9.32 20.73
CA LYS A 18 -9.75 10.21 21.02
C LYS A 18 -8.88 9.62 22.14
N VAL A 19 -7.57 9.57 21.93
CA VAL A 19 -6.57 9.11 22.90
C VAL A 19 -5.39 10.08 22.85
N THR A 20 -4.91 10.57 23.99
CA THR A 20 -3.87 11.63 24.05
C THR A 20 -2.84 11.34 25.14
N GLY A 21 -1.69 12.02 25.09
CA GLY A 21 -0.66 11.94 26.12
C GLY A 21 -0.07 10.54 26.28
N GLN A 22 0.21 10.13 27.52
CA GLN A 22 0.87 8.84 27.78
C GLN A 22 0.05 7.63 27.30
N GLU A 23 -1.29 7.70 27.35
CA GLU A 23 -2.14 6.61 26.85
C GLU A 23 -1.92 6.41 25.34
N PHE A 24 -1.73 7.50 24.58
CA PHE A 24 -1.46 7.43 23.15
C PHE A 24 -0.06 6.87 22.89
N ILE A 25 0.96 7.37 23.60
CA ILE A 25 2.34 6.90 23.49
C ILE A 25 2.44 5.39 23.77
N ASP A 26 1.73 4.91 24.79
CA ASP A 26 1.68 3.49 25.13
C ASP A 26 0.93 2.67 24.08
N LEU A 27 -0.13 3.22 23.50
CA LEU A 27 -0.95 2.56 22.49
C LEU A 27 -0.17 2.33 21.19
N ILE A 28 0.55 3.35 20.69
CA ILE A 28 1.23 3.28 19.39
C ILE A 28 2.43 2.31 19.37
N GLN A 29 2.87 1.82 20.53
CA GLN A 29 3.88 0.76 20.61
C GLN A 29 3.42 -0.53 19.90
N CYS A 30 2.11 -0.79 19.81
CA CYS A 30 1.61 -1.95 19.06
C CYS A 30 1.88 -1.85 17.56
N ALA A 31 2.13 -0.65 17.04
CA ALA A 31 2.53 -0.39 15.67
C ALA A 31 4.06 -0.29 15.51
N LYS A 32 4.83 -0.64 16.56
CA LYS A 32 6.29 -0.39 16.65
C LYS A 32 6.62 1.08 16.33
N ALA A 33 5.79 1.99 16.84
CA ALA A 33 5.84 3.40 16.52
C ALA A 33 6.21 4.25 17.73
N GLU A 34 6.82 5.40 17.47
CA GLU A 34 7.20 6.41 18.44
C GLU A 34 6.65 7.79 18.01
N LEU A 35 6.24 8.59 18.99
CA LEU A 35 5.83 9.97 18.76
C LEU A 35 7.09 10.85 18.81
N ASP A 36 7.49 11.39 17.66
CA ASP A 36 8.65 12.27 17.55
C ASP A 36 8.34 13.71 18.00
N GLU A 37 7.22 14.24 17.49
CA GLU A 37 6.83 15.64 17.68
C GLU A 37 5.30 15.77 17.59
N GLU A 38 4.74 16.66 18.39
CA GLU A 38 3.33 17.06 18.35
C GLU A 38 3.27 18.58 18.15
N ASP A 39 2.78 19.01 16.99
CA ASP A 39 2.59 20.43 16.65
C ASP A 39 1.11 20.69 16.29
N GLY A 40 0.35 21.15 17.30
CA GLY A 40 -1.07 21.41 17.14
C GLY A 40 -1.87 20.15 16.79
N ASP A 41 -2.42 20.08 15.58
CA ASP A 41 -3.15 18.90 15.08
C ASP A 41 -2.24 17.91 14.34
N VAL A 42 -0.97 18.24 14.10
CA VAL A 42 -0.04 17.37 13.36
C VAL A 42 0.80 16.56 14.33
N LEU A 43 0.68 15.23 14.25
CA LEU A 43 1.54 14.30 14.97
C LEU A 43 2.58 13.73 14.01
N LYS A 44 3.86 13.83 14.37
CA LYS A 44 4.95 13.18 13.63
C LYS A 44 5.25 11.84 14.28
N ILE A 45 5.01 10.77 13.55
CA ILE A 45 5.17 9.39 14.03
C ILE A 45 6.35 8.76 13.29
N GLU A 46 7.35 8.27 14.03
CA GLU A 46 8.41 7.42 13.49
C GLU A 46 7.99 5.96 13.65
N LEU A 47 8.04 5.21 12.55
CA LEU A 47 7.72 3.78 12.51
C LEU A 47 9.02 2.99 12.45
N ASN A 48 9.33 2.26 13.52
CA ASN A 48 10.59 1.51 13.64
C ASN A 48 10.62 0.24 12.78
N ASP A 49 9.49 -0.13 12.17
CA ASP A 49 9.37 -1.27 11.26
C ASP A 49 9.24 -0.83 9.80
N THR A 50 10.04 -1.45 8.94
CA THR A 50 10.04 -1.21 7.49
C THR A 50 9.22 -2.24 6.70
N ASN A 51 8.76 -3.32 7.34
CA ASN A 51 8.06 -4.43 6.69
C ASN A 51 6.54 -4.19 6.56
N ARG A 52 6.04 -3.14 7.21
CA ARG A 52 4.61 -2.78 7.32
C ARG A 52 4.30 -1.46 6.61
N PRO A 53 4.41 -1.39 5.27
CA PRO A 53 4.08 -0.19 4.51
C PRO A 53 2.61 0.21 4.62
N ASP A 54 1.74 -0.70 5.05
CA ASP A 54 0.33 -0.42 5.37
C ASP A 54 0.14 0.54 6.55
N LEU A 55 1.18 0.76 7.36
CA LEU A 55 1.14 1.70 8.47
C LEU A 55 1.64 3.10 8.08
N TRP A 56 2.09 3.30 6.83
CA TRP A 56 2.70 4.56 6.39
C TRP A 56 1.67 5.60 5.89
N SER A 57 0.43 5.47 6.36
CA SER A 57 -0.70 6.37 6.10
C SER A 57 -1.49 6.59 7.38
N THR A 58 -2.23 7.69 7.46
CA THR A 58 -3.11 8.00 8.59
C THR A 58 -4.22 6.96 8.71
N ALA A 59 -4.81 6.56 7.58
CA ALA A 59 -5.87 5.56 7.53
C ALA A 59 -5.39 4.18 8.02
N GLY A 60 -4.26 3.69 7.50
CA GLY A 60 -3.73 2.39 7.86
C GLY A 60 -3.22 2.31 9.30
N PHE A 61 -2.57 3.37 9.78
CA PHE A 61 -2.18 3.50 11.18
C PHE A 61 -3.41 3.51 12.10
N GLY A 62 -4.40 4.35 11.81
CA GLY A 62 -5.65 4.42 12.55
C GLY A 62 -6.45 3.11 12.56
N ARG A 63 -6.45 2.38 11.43
CA ARG A 63 -7.04 1.05 11.29
C ARG A 63 -6.40 0.07 12.26
N LEU A 64 -5.07 -0.02 12.34
CA LEU A 64 -4.40 -0.90 13.30
C LEU A 64 -4.77 -0.54 14.75
N LEU A 65 -4.72 0.75 15.11
CA LEU A 65 -5.02 1.19 16.48
C LEU A 65 -6.47 0.86 16.87
N LYS A 66 -7.43 1.04 15.96
CA LYS A 66 -8.83 0.63 16.17
C LYS A 66 -8.95 -0.86 16.45
N LEU A 67 -8.28 -1.70 15.66
CA LEU A 67 -8.31 -3.16 15.82
C LEU A 67 -7.69 -3.59 17.13
N TYR A 68 -6.54 -3.00 17.49
CA TYR A 68 -5.85 -3.29 18.73
C TYR A 68 -6.69 -2.95 19.97
N LEU A 69 -7.52 -1.90 19.87
CA LEU A 69 -8.50 -1.48 20.87
C LEU A 69 -9.79 -2.31 20.88
N GLY A 70 -9.88 -3.38 20.09
CA GLY A 70 -11.03 -4.29 20.06
C GLY A 70 -12.07 -3.96 18.99
N GLY A 71 -11.74 -3.12 18.00
CA GLY A 71 -12.58 -2.88 16.83
C GLY A 71 -12.78 -4.13 15.97
N LYS A 72 -13.86 -4.15 15.18
CA LYS A 72 -14.13 -5.23 14.23
C LYS A 72 -13.13 -5.16 13.06
N ILE A 73 -12.60 -6.32 12.66
CA ILE A 73 -11.82 -6.47 11.42
C ILE A 73 -12.67 -6.03 10.22
N PRO A 74 -12.21 -5.06 9.40
CA PRO A 74 -12.95 -4.62 8.23
C PRO A 74 -13.08 -5.74 7.19
N GLU A 75 -14.11 -5.63 6.37
CA GLU A 75 -14.32 -6.51 5.23
C GLU A 75 -14.21 -5.68 3.96
N TYR A 76 -13.42 -6.16 2.99
CA TYR A 76 -13.15 -5.46 1.75
C TYR A 76 -13.75 -6.25 0.56
N PRO A 77 -15.04 -6.02 0.22
CA PRO A 77 -15.77 -6.86 -0.74
C PRO A 77 -15.32 -6.70 -2.20
N PHE A 78 -14.43 -5.73 -2.47
CA PHE A 78 -13.91 -5.40 -3.80
C PHE A 78 -12.66 -6.17 -4.21
N PHE A 79 -12.07 -6.97 -3.32
CA PHE A 79 -10.90 -7.78 -3.67
C PHE A 79 -11.28 -8.97 -4.53
N SER A 80 -10.61 -9.09 -5.67
CA SER A 80 -10.57 -10.33 -6.45
C SER A 80 -9.59 -11.33 -5.81
N ARG A 81 -9.80 -12.61 -6.09
CA ARG A 81 -8.91 -13.71 -5.69
C ARG A 81 -9.10 -14.89 -6.60
N LYS A 82 -8.24 -15.91 -6.48
CA LYS A 82 -8.38 -17.15 -7.24
C LYS A 82 -9.77 -17.77 -7.04
N GLY A 83 -10.51 -17.91 -8.14
CA GLY A 83 -11.87 -18.47 -8.13
C GLY A 83 -13.00 -17.48 -7.78
N ASP A 84 -12.70 -16.23 -7.45
CA ASP A 84 -13.68 -15.17 -7.14
C ASP A 84 -13.16 -13.84 -7.70
N ILE A 85 -13.45 -13.59 -8.98
CA ILE A 85 -13.04 -12.38 -9.70
C ILE A 85 -14.19 -11.36 -9.62
N LYS A 86 -13.89 -10.14 -9.16
CA LYS A 86 -14.88 -9.07 -9.05
C LYS A 86 -15.17 -8.42 -10.40
N ASP A 87 -16.38 -7.88 -10.51
CA ASP A 87 -16.78 -7.14 -11.71
C ASP A 87 -15.93 -5.88 -11.89
N ASN A 88 -15.28 -5.78 -13.04
CA ASN A 88 -14.49 -4.61 -13.42
C ASN A 88 -15.31 -3.57 -14.20
N GLY A 89 -16.61 -3.80 -14.46
CA GLY A 89 -17.50 -2.86 -15.12
C GLY A 89 -16.98 -2.31 -16.46
N GLY A 90 -16.23 -3.12 -17.21
CA GLY A 90 -15.63 -2.75 -18.49
C GLY A 90 -14.34 -1.92 -18.38
N ARG A 91 -13.81 -1.69 -17.18
CA ARG A 91 -12.56 -0.96 -16.96
C ARG A 91 -11.38 -1.90 -17.17
N GLU A 92 -10.61 -1.65 -18.22
CA GLU A 92 -9.47 -2.49 -18.59
C GLU A 92 -8.19 -1.69 -18.84
N VAL A 93 -7.04 -2.25 -18.44
CA VAL A 93 -5.71 -1.79 -18.84
C VAL A 93 -5.09 -2.85 -19.73
N HIS A 94 -4.63 -2.47 -20.92
CA HIS A 94 -3.97 -3.37 -21.86
C HIS A 94 -2.48 -3.08 -21.88
N VAL A 95 -1.69 -4.06 -21.43
CA VAL A 95 -0.24 -3.98 -21.43
C VAL A 95 0.30 -4.43 -22.79
N ASP A 96 1.26 -3.70 -23.33
CA ASP A 96 1.88 -3.97 -24.62
C ASP A 96 3.16 -4.82 -24.43
N PRO A 97 3.45 -5.78 -25.33
CA PRO A 97 4.65 -6.62 -25.21
C PRO A 97 5.96 -5.83 -25.22
N SER A 98 5.95 -4.59 -25.76
CA SER A 98 7.14 -3.73 -25.80
C SER A 98 7.71 -3.36 -24.43
N ILE A 99 6.92 -3.41 -23.34
CA ILE A 99 7.37 -3.01 -22.00
C ILE A 99 8.01 -4.15 -21.18
N LYS A 100 7.87 -5.39 -21.67
CA LYS A 100 8.10 -6.62 -20.91
C LYS A 100 9.49 -6.71 -20.26
N ASP A 101 10.53 -6.33 -20.99
CA ASP A 101 11.91 -6.64 -20.59
C ASP A 101 12.52 -5.64 -19.59
N TYR A 102 11.77 -4.61 -19.18
CA TYR A 102 12.33 -3.57 -18.31
C TYR A 102 11.37 -3.04 -17.24
N ARG A 103 10.10 -2.76 -17.57
CA ARG A 103 9.09 -2.36 -16.59
C ARG A 103 7.77 -3.11 -16.84
N PRO A 104 7.75 -4.43 -16.61
CA PRO A 104 6.70 -5.31 -17.13
C PRO A 104 5.31 -5.16 -16.51
N TYR A 105 5.14 -4.46 -15.39
CA TYR A 105 3.90 -4.56 -14.62
C TYR A 105 3.23 -3.21 -14.41
N GLU A 106 1.91 -3.22 -14.52
CA GLU A 106 0.99 -2.15 -14.14
C GLU A 106 -0.20 -2.75 -13.40
N VAL A 107 -0.61 -2.13 -12.30
CA VAL A 107 -1.86 -2.42 -11.61
C VAL A 107 -2.65 -1.14 -11.46
N CYS A 108 -3.97 -1.23 -11.53
CA CYS A 108 -4.83 -0.05 -11.49
C CYS A 108 -6.11 -0.39 -10.72
N PHE A 109 -6.66 0.59 -10.00
CA PHE A 109 -8.06 0.54 -9.57
C PHE A 109 -8.66 1.95 -9.60
N MET A 110 -9.98 2.02 -9.47
CA MET A 110 -10.70 3.28 -9.37
C MET A 110 -11.35 3.42 -7.99
N ALA A 111 -11.49 4.66 -7.51
CA ALA A 111 -12.19 4.96 -6.27
C ALA A 111 -13.21 6.08 -6.48
N LYS A 112 -14.42 5.90 -5.93
CA LYS A 112 -15.53 6.83 -6.06
C LYS A 112 -16.05 7.28 -4.70
N GLY A 113 -15.83 8.55 -4.36
CA GLY A 113 -16.25 9.17 -3.09
C GLY A 113 -17.52 9.99 -3.27
N LYS A 114 -18.47 9.88 -2.33
CA LYS A 114 -19.70 10.70 -2.37
C LYS A 114 -19.43 12.18 -2.09
N GLU A 115 -18.60 12.45 -1.08
CA GLU A 115 -18.24 13.80 -0.64
C GLU A 115 -17.03 14.36 -1.41
N GLY A 116 -16.24 13.48 -2.03
CA GLY A 116 -14.95 13.82 -2.64
C GLY A 116 -13.80 13.73 -1.66
N ILE A 117 -12.57 13.83 -2.15
CA ILE A 117 -11.37 13.79 -1.31
C ILE A 117 -11.27 15.07 -0.46
N SER A 118 -11.06 14.93 0.86
CA SER A 118 -10.85 16.08 1.74
C SER A 118 -9.42 16.62 1.63
N ASP A 119 -9.14 17.78 2.22
CA ASP A 119 -7.77 18.31 2.31
C ASP A 119 -6.84 17.35 3.07
N GLU A 120 -7.30 16.80 4.20
CA GLU A 120 -6.54 15.80 4.96
C GLU A 120 -6.34 14.52 4.17
N GLY A 121 -7.37 14.04 3.46
CA GLY A 121 -7.28 12.85 2.61
C GLY A 121 -6.32 13.04 1.44
N LEU A 122 -6.30 14.24 0.83
CA LEU A 122 -5.38 14.56 -0.25
C LEU A 122 -3.93 14.60 0.23
N LYS A 123 -3.68 15.19 1.40
CA LYS A 123 -2.34 15.16 2.03
C LYS A 123 -1.90 13.73 2.36
N ASP A 124 -2.81 12.91 2.89
CA ASP A 124 -2.51 11.52 3.27
C ASP A 124 -2.20 10.63 2.06
N ILE A 125 -2.95 10.76 0.95
CA ILE A 125 -2.66 9.98 -0.27
C ILE A 125 -1.35 10.43 -0.95
N ILE A 126 -1.03 11.73 -0.92
CA ILE A 126 0.25 12.25 -1.43
C ILE A 126 1.40 11.71 -0.56
N GLN A 127 1.28 11.77 0.76
CA GLN A 127 2.27 11.17 1.65
C GLN A 127 2.43 9.68 1.39
N THR A 128 1.33 8.95 1.29
CA THR A 128 1.33 7.50 1.00
C THR A 128 2.04 7.21 -0.32
N GLN A 129 1.74 8.00 -1.37
CA GLN A 129 2.45 7.93 -2.65
C GLN A 129 3.96 8.07 -2.46
N GLU A 130 4.38 9.12 -1.75
CA GLU A 130 5.79 9.40 -1.52
C GLU A 130 6.48 8.29 -0.72
N LYS A 131 5.89 7.81 0.38
CA LYS A 131 6.48 6.75 1.21
C LYS A 131 6.56 5.42 0.47
N LEU A 132 5.48 5.01 -0.21
CA LEU A 132 5.46 3.79 -1.01
C LEU A 132 6.45 3.86 -2.16
N CYS A 133 6.51 4.97 -2.90
CA CYS A 133 7.42 5.12 -4.03
C CYS A 133 8.90 5.25 -3.60
N TRP A 134 9.16 6.01 -2.54
CA TRP A 134 10.52 6.34 -2.12
C TRP A 134 11.16 5.22 -1.30
N ASN A 135 10.45 4.72 -0.29
CA ASN A 135 10.99 3.72 0.63
C ASN A 135 10.78 2.31 0.06
N TYR A 136 9.53 1.88 -0.09
CA TYR A 136 9.19 0.53 -0.55
C TYR A 136 9.58 0.31 -2.03
N GLY A 137 9.36 1.33 -2.86
CA GLY A 137 9.66 1.38 -4.28
C GLY A 137 11.09 1.73 -4.64
N ARG A 138 12.00 1.88 -3.65
CA ARG A 138 13.42 2.21 -3.82
C ARG A 138 13.63 3.40 -4.76
N LYS A 139 13.09 4.57 -4.37
CA LYS A 139 13.11 5.82 -5.14
C LYS A 139 12.52 5.64 -6.55
N ARG A 140 11.32 5.07 -6.59
CA ARG A 140 10.52 4.77 -7.79
C ARG A 140 11.03 3.67 -8.71
N LYS A 141 12.21 3.11 -8.44
CA LYS A 141 12.83 2.07 -9.27
C LYS A 141 11.92 0.87 -9.42
N SER A 142 11.39 0.32 -8.32
CA SER A 142 10.50 -0.85 -8.35
C SER A 142 9.01 -0.52 -8.37
N ILE A 143 8.61 0.64 -7.84
CA ILE A 143 7.19 1.03 -7.71
C ILE A 143 7.05 2.52 -8.00
N ALA A 144 6.22 2.90 -8.95
CA ALA A 144 5.79 4.28 -9.15
C ALA A 144 4.28 4.31 -9.20
N MET A 145 3.68 5.18 -8.40
CA MET A 145 2.25 5.31 -8.26
C MET A 145 1.80 6.68 -8.78
N GLY A 146 0.76 6.68 -9.60
CA GLY A 146 0.05 7.87 -10.06
C GLY A 146 -1.37 7.91 -9.50
N VAL A 147 -1.87 9.11 -9.20
CA VAL A 147 -3.27 9.34 -8.83
C VAL A 147 -3.83 10.42 -9.76
N PHE A 148 -4.97 10.14 -10.38
CA PHE A 148 -5.58 10.97 -11.42
C PHE A 148 -7.06 11.19 -11.18
N ARG A 149 -7.61 12.24 -11.78
CA ARG A 149 -9.05 12.49 -11.86
C ARG A 149 -9.65 11.56 -12.92
N SER A 150 -10.55 10.68 -12.52
CA SER A 150 -11.15 9.70 -13.44
C SER A 150 -12.10 10.32 -14.46
N ASP A 151 -12.68 11.50 -14.18
CA ASP A 151 -13.69 12.11 -15.07
C ASP A 151 -13.13 12.45 -16.45
N MET A 152 -11.80 12.55 -16.55
CA MET A 152 -11.06 12.86 -17.77
C MET A 152 -10.59 11.61 -18.54
N LEU A 153 -10.77 10.41 -17.99
CA LEU A 153 -10.14 9.19 -18.50
C LEU A 153 -11.14 8.25 -19.17
N LYS A 154 -10.73 7.68 -20.31
CA LYS A 154 -11.54 6.72 -21.09
C LYS A 154 -10.86 5.36 -21.18
N PHE A 155 -11.52 4.33 -20.65
CA PHE A 155 -11.05 2.94 -20.77
C PHE A 155 -11.31 2.38 -22.18
N PRO A 156 -10.51 1.41 -22.66
CA PRO A 156 -9.35 0.82 -21.98
C PRO A 156 -8.13 1.75 -21.95
N LEU A 157 -7.34 1.67 -20.88
CA LEU A 157 -6.02 2.30 -20.84
C LEU A 157 -4.99 1.42 -21.56
N LYS A 158 -3.92 2.03 -22.07
CA LYS A 158 -2.82 1.32 -22.73
C LYS A 158 -1.49 1.64 -22.05
N TYR A 159 -0.76 0.60 -21.66
CA TYR A 159 0.59 0.70 -21.11
C TYR A 159 1.63 0.13 -22.06
N TYR A 160 2.57 0.96 -22.52
CA TYR A 160 3.50 0.57 -23.58
C TYR A 160 4.81 1.34 -23.57
N ALA A 161 5.75 0.91 -24.43
CA ALA A 161 6.98 1.61 -24.74
C ALA A 161 6.74 2.71 -25.79
N ALA A 162 6.79 3.98 -25.40
CA ALA A 162 6.71 5.09 -26.33
C ALA A 162 8.09 5.45 -26.91
N ASP A 163 8.11 5.89 -28.17
CA ASP A 163 9.31 6.44 -28.83
C ASP A 163 9.68 7.79 -28.17
N PRO A 164 10.84 7.88 -27.51
CA PRO A 164 11.18 9.02 -26.67
C PRO A 164 11.43 10.32 -27.45
N ASP A 165 11.69 10.23 -28.75
CA ASP A 165 12.02 11.35 -29.62
C ASP A 165 10.80 11.83 -30.42
N LYS A 166 9.75 11.02 -30.53
CA LYS A 166 8.51 11.37 -31.26
C LYS A 166 7.32 11.69 -30.36
N THR A 167 7.16 10.96 -29.25
CA THR A 167 6.01 11.14 -28.36
C THR A 167 6.19 12.42 -27.56
N LYS A 168 5.15 13.27 -27.53
CA LYS A 168 5.17 14.57 -26.84
C LYS A 168 3.93 14.77 -25.99
N PHE A 169 4.11 15.34 -24.81
CA PHE A 169 3.01 15.82 -23.96
C PHE A 169 3.48 16.98 -23.07
N ALA A 170 2.55 17.69 -22.45
CA ALA A 170 2.85 18.72 -21.45
C ALA A 170 2.97 18.05 -20.07
N PRO A 171 4.17 17.97 -19.45
CA PRO A 171 4.33 17.37 -18.13
C PRO A 171 3.71 18.27 -17.04
N LEU A 172 3.29 17.68 -15.93
CA LEU A 172 2.66 18.40 -14.81
C LEU A 172 3.48 19.62 -14.38
N GLY A 173 2.83 20.79 -14.34
CA GLY A 173 3.48 22.08 -14.02
C GLY A 173 4.04 22.83 -15.23
N PHE A 174 3.90 22.28 -16.44
CA PHE A 174 4.28 22.91 -17.71
C PHE A 174 3.07 22.91 -18.66
N THR A 175 3.01 23.91 -19.53
CA THR A 175 1.98 24.03 -20.58
C THR A 175 2.48 23.66 -21.97
N GLU A 176 3.80 23.74 -22.20
CA GLU A 176 4.40 23.40 -23.49
C GLU A 176 4.61 21.90 -23.64
N LYS A 177 4.30 21.37 -24.84
CA LYS A 177 4.54 19.96 -25.16
C LYS A 177 6.04 19.72 -25.40
N MET A 178 6.59 18.76 -24.68
CA MET A 178 7.99 18.33 -24.77
C MET A 178 8.05 16.87 -25.21
N THR A 179 9.11 16.49 -25.95
CA THR A 179 9.41 15.07 -26.16
C THR A 179 9.71 14.39 -24.83
N LEU A 180 9.52 13.06 -24.77
CA LEU A 180 9.84 12.32 -23.55
C LEU A 180 11.33 12.47 -23.17
N ARG A 181 12.23 12.54 -24.15
CA ARG A 181 13.66 12.82 -23.92
C ARG A 181 13.90 14.21 -23.34
N GLU A 182 13.27 15.24 -23.89
CA GLU A 182 13.37 16.60 -23.35
C GLU A 182 12.82 16.70 -21.94
N ILE A 183 11.78 15.94 -21.60
CA ILE A 183 11.24 15.89 -20.24
C ILE A 183 12.33 15.37 -19.29
N LEU A 184 13.07 14.33 -19.65
CA LEU A 184 14.17 13.83 -18.80
C LEU A 184 15.30 14.85 -18.60
N GLU A 185 15.54 15.71 -19.59
CA GLU A 185 16.62 16.70 -19.55
C GLU A 185 16.22 18.00 -18.84
N LYS A 186 14.97 18.46 -19.03
CA LYS A 186 14.53 19.81 -18.66
C LYS A 186 13.59 19.83 -17.46
N HIS A 187 12.73 18.83 -17.30
CA HIS A 187 11.73 18.83 -16.23
C HIS A 187 12.39 18.46 -14.88
N PRO A 188 12.08 19.13 -13.75
CA PRO A 188 12.69 18.81 -12.46
C PRO A 188 12.60 17.34 -12.07
N LYS A 189 11.42 16.72 -12.27
CA LYS A 189 11.23 15.28 -12.03
C LYS A 189 11.92 14.39 -13.07
N GLY A 190 12.14 14.90 -14.28
CA GLY A 190 12.93 14.24 -15.31
C GLY A 190 14.41 14.15 -14.92
N VAL A 191 14.98 15.24 -14.42
CA VAL A 191 16.35 15.26 -13.90
C VAL A 191 16.48 14.34 -12.68
N GLU A 192 15.49 14.35 -11.79
CA GLU A 192 15.50 13.53 -10.56
C GLU A 192 15.38 12.03 -10.84
N PHE A 193 14.40 11.61 -11.66
CA PHE A 193 14.04 10.19 -11.84
C PHE A 193 14.33 9.61 -13.23
N GLY A 194 14.72 10.43 -14.20
CA GLY A 194 14.94 10.01 -15.59
C GLY A 194 16.04 8.96 -15.74
N HIS A 195 17.00 8.93 -14.81
CA HIS A 195 18.04 7.90 -14.76
C HIS A 195 17.50 6.47 -14.64
N ILE A 196 16.23 6.27 -14.24
CA ILE A 196 15.60 4.95 -14.15
C ILE A 196 15.29 4.38 -15.53
N ILE A 197 14.94 5.22 -16.51
CA ILE A 197 14.41 4.79 -17.81
C ILE A 197 15.20 5.31 -19.02
N LYS A 198 16.14 6.24 -18.83
CA LYS A 198 16.88 6.91 -19.92
C LYS A 198 17.59 5.97 -20.90
N ASP A 199 17.96 4.77 -20.44
CA ASP A 199 18.72 3.79 -21.21
C ASP A 199 17.79 2.73 -21.85
N PHE A 200 16.47 2.84 -21.68
CA PHE A 200 15.50 1.95 -22.32
C PHE A 200 15.33 2.30 -23.81
N PRO A 201 15.04 1.30 -24.67
CA PRO A 201 14.81 1.55 -26.10
C PRO A 201 13.54 2.37 -26.37
N GLY A 202 12.55 2.28 -25.48
CA GLY A 202 11.36 3.12 -25.45
C GLY A 202 10.97 3.40 -23.99
N TYR A 203 10.31 4.51 -23.73
CA TYR A 203 10.00 4.93 -22.36
C TYR A 203 8.61 4.44 -21.94
N PRO A 204 8.42 3.99 -20.68
CA PRO A 204 7.11 3.58 -20.21
C PRO A 204 6.11 4.73 -20.30
N TYR A 205 4.93 4.42 -20.82
CA TYR A 205 3.95 5.44 -21.17
C TYR A 205 2.54 4.89 -21.06
N ILE A 206 1.64 5.70 -20.50
CA ILE A 206 0.24 5.34 -20.30
C ILE A 206 -0.66 6.34 -21.04
N THR A 207 -1.57 5.84 -21.85
CA THR A 207 -2.63 6.62 -22.52
C THR A 207 -4.00 6.03 -22.28
N ASP A 208 -5.04 6.85 -22.43
CA ASP A 208 -6.41 6.39 -22.53
C ASP A 208 -6.74 5.90 -23.96
N CYS A 209 -7.98 5.47 -24.20
CA CYS A 209 -8.41 4.98 -25.52
C CYS A 209 -8.64 6.10 -26.57
N GLU A 210 -8.66 7.37 -26.15
CA GLU A 210 -8.72 8.53 -27.05
C GLU A 210 -7.32 9.06 -27.41
N GLY A 211 -6.27 8.48 -26.80
CA GLY A 211 -4.87 8.85 -27.03
C GLY A 211 -4.38 9.98 -26.13
N ASN A 212 -5.15 10.37 -25.10
CA ASN A 212 -4.73 11.35 -24.11
C ASN A 212 -3.67 10.74 -23.19
N THR A 213 -2.64 11.51 -22.87
CA THR A 213 -1.55 11.08 -22.00
C THR A 213 -1.97 11.11 -20.53
N LEU A 214 -1.76 10.01 -19.82
CA LEU A 214 -1.86 9.98 -18.36
C LEU A 214 -0.50 10.29 -17.73
N SER A 215 0.52 9.50 -18.05
CA SER A 215 1.83 9.63 -17.43
C SER A 215 2.94 9.02 -18.28
N MET A 216 4.17 9.40 -17.94
CA MET A 216 5.40 8.72 -18.34
C MET A 216 6.04 8.11 -17.08
N PRO A 217 5.63 6.89 -16.66
CA PRO A 217 6.18 6.28 -15.47
C PRO A 217 7.68 5.95 -15.62
N PRO A 218 8.47 5.97 -14.54
CA PRO A 218 8.13 6.40 -13.19
C PRO A 218 8.35 7.92 -12.95
N VAL A 219 8.40 8.72 -14.00
CA VAL A 219 8.96 10.07 -13.96
C VAL A 219 7.92 11.13 -13.61
N ILE A 220 6.90 11.29 -14.45
CA ILE A 220 5.96 12.42 -14.32
C ILE A 220 4.59 12.12 -14.93
N ASN A 221 3.56 12.74 -14.36
CA ASN A 221 2.20 12.73 -14.88
C ASN A 221 2.01 13.84 -15.94
N SER A 222 0.98 13.69 -16.75
CA SER A 222 0.54 14.73 -17.68
C SER A 222 -0.10 15.89 -16.94
N ASN A 223 0.13 17.11 -17.45
CA ASN A 223 -0.63 18.28 -17.02
C ASN A 223 -2.08 18.21 -17.53
N GLU A 224 -2.31 17.56 -18.66
CA GLU A 224 -3.64 17.43 -19.30
C GLU A 224 -4.57 16.50 -18.50
N SER A 225 -4.02 15.46 -17.83
CA SER A 225 -4.81 14.57 -16.96
C SER A 225 -5.23 15.22 -15.63
N GLY A 226 -4.69 16.39 -15.31
CA GLY A 226 -4.95 17.15 -14.09
C GLY A 226 -4.30 16.54 -12.84
N ALA A 227 -3.91 17.41 -11.90
CA ALA A 227 -3.63 16.98 -10.53
C ALA A 227 -4.95 16.73 -9.79
N VAL A 228 -4.95 15.81 -8.84
CA VAL A 228 -6.09 15.62 -7.93
C VAL A 228 -6.22 16.84 -7.02
N GLU A 229 -7.44 17.33 -6.89
CA GLU A 229 -7.79 18.50 -6.09
C GLU A 229 -8.80 18.12 -5.00
N VAL A 230 -8.86 18.92 -3.94
CA VAL A 230 -9.87 18.77 -2.89
C VAL A 230 -11.27 18.83 -3.51
N GLY A 231 -12.12 17.87 -3.14
CA GLY A 231 -13.48 17.72 -3.67
C GLY A 231 -13.61 16.80 -4.88
N ASP A 232 -12.49 16.34 -5.48
CA ASP A 232 -12.55 15.34 -6.55
C ASP A 232 -13.15 14.02 -6.05
N LYS A 233 -14.10 13.50 -6.83
CA LYS A 233 -14.92 12.35 -6.44
C LYS A 233 -14.49 11.04 -7.06
N ASN A 234 -13.97 11.10 -8.27
CA ASN A 234 -13.59 9.91 -9.02
C ASN A 234 -12.07 9.92 -9.20
N LEU A 235 -11.40 8.98 -8.57
CA LEU A 235 -9.94 8.84 -8.59
C LEU A 235 -9.56 7.58 -9.35
N VAL A 236 -8.48 7.65 -10.12
CA VAL A 236 -7.78 6.48 -10.68
C VAL A 236 -6.43 6.39 -10.00
N VAL A 237 -6.11 5.22 -9.46
CA VAL A 237 -4.80 4.92 -8.89
C VAL A 237 -4.15 3.89 -9.80
N GLU A 238 -3.05 4.28 -10.47
CA GLU A 238 -2.18 3.36 -11.21
C GLU A 238 -0.87 3.17 -10.45
N ILE A 239 -0.32 1.98 -10.55
CA ILE A 239 0.99 1.65 -10.01
C ILE A 239 1.75 0.80 -11.03
N THR A 240 2.87 1.33 -11.53
CA THR A 240 3.78 0.61 -12.43
C THR A 240 5.06 0.18 -11.72
N GLY A 241 5.72 -0.85 -12.26
CA GLY A 241 6.92 -1.38 -11.62
C GLY A 241 7.51 -2.63 -12.22
N THR A 242 8.42 -3.21 -11.43
CA THR A 242 9.21 -4.39 -11.82
C THR A 242 8.90 -5.61 -10.97
N ASP A 243 8.10 -5.46 -9.91
CA ASP A 243 7.78 -6.52 -8.96
C ASP A 243 6.26 -6.59 -8.73
N MET A 244 5.62 -7.65 -9.24
CA MET A 244 4.16 -7.80 -9.20
C MET A 244 3.61 -7.85 -7.76
N PRO A 245 4.16 -8.65 -6.81
CA PRO A 245 3.64 -8.68 -5.44
C PRO A 245 3.70 -7.31 -4.74
N SER A 246 4.78 -6.55 -4.90
CA SER A 246 4.91 -5.22 -4.30
C SER A 246 3.92 -4.20 -4.89
N LEU A 247 3.63 -4.31 -6.19
CA LEU A 247 2.64 -3.49 -6.89
C LEU A 247 1.24 -3.78 -6.38
N VAL A 248 0.85 -5.06 -6.35
CA VAL A 248 -0.48 -5.48 -5.90
C VAL A 248 -0.66 -5.13 -4.43
N LEU A 249 0.35 -5.32 -3.58
CA LEU A 249 0.30 -4.90 -2.18
C LEU A 249 0.12 -3.39 -2.03
N SER A 250 0.86 -2.59 -2.80
CA SER A 250 0.72 -1.12 -2.79
C SER A 250 -0.70 -0.71 -3.20
N ALA A 251 -1.27 -1.37 -4.22
CA ALA A 251 -2.64 -1.12 -4.63
C ALA A 251 -3.65 -1.54 -3.54
N SER A 252 -3.43 -2.67 -2.86
CA SER A 252 -4.25 -3.10 -1.73
C SER A 252 -4.26 -2.07 -0.60
N ILE A 253 -3.07 -1.58 -0.20
CA ILE A 253 -2.93 -0.58 0.87
C ILE A 253 -3.77 0.67 0.54
N VAL A 254 -3.54 1.25 -0.63
CA VAL A 254 -4.21 2.49 -1.03
C VAL A 254 -5.72 2.27 -1.21
N ALA A 255 -6.13 1.11 -1.74
CA ALA A 255 -7.54 0.78 -1.90
C ALA A 255 -8.25 0.63 -0.54
N CYS A 256 -7.62 -0.06 0.43
CA CYS A 256 -8.15 -0.18 1.78
C CYS A 256 -8.23 1.18 2.48
N ASP A 257 -7.22 2.03 2.33
CA ASP A 257 -7.19 3.36 2.96
C ASP A 257 -8.27 4.29 2.38
N LEU A 258 -8.46 4.28 1.06
CA LEU A 258 -9.56 5.01 0.42
C LEU A 258 -10.94 4.45 0.81
N TYR A 259 -11.08 3.13 0.92
CA TYR A 259 -12.32 2.51 1.38
C TYR A 259 -12.66 2.88 2.82
N ASP A 260 -11.67 2.86 3.71
CA ASP A 260 -11.82 3.27 5.11
C ASP A 260 -12.16 4.78 5.22
N SER A 261 -11.75 5.57 4.22
CA SER A 261 -12.11 6.98 4.04
C SER A 261 -13.52 7.19 3.44
N GLY A 262 -14.25 6.11 3.14
CA GLY A 262 -15.62 6.16 2.63
C GLY A 262 -15.76 6.17 1.10
N PHE A 263 -14.68 5.89 0.36
CA PHE A 263 -14.76 5.67 -1.09
C PHE A 263 -15.28 4.27 -1.42
N GLU A 264 -16.03 4.17 -2.51
CA GLU A 264 -16.30 2.89 -3.17
C GLU A 264 -15.12 2.53 -4.06
N ILE A 265 -14.55 1.34 -3.89
CA ILE A 265 -13.48 0.84 -4.77
C ILE A 265 -14.09 0.09 -5.93
N LEU A 266 -13.73 0.53 -7.14
CA LEU A 266 -14.17 0.00 -8.42
C LEU A 266 -13.01 -0.79 -9.05
N PRO A 267 -13.13 -2.13 -9.15
CA PRO A 267 -12.06 -2.94 -9.71
C PRO A 267 -11.76 -2.64 -11.18
N VAL A 268 -10.52 -2.85 -11.59
CA VAL A 268 -10.03 -2.70 -12.97
C VAL A 268 -9.27 -3.97 -13.36
N LYS A 269 -9.52 -4.48 -14.58
CA LYS A 269 -8.83 -5.66 -15.10
C LYS A 269 -7.60 -5.25 -15.90
N VAL A 270 -6.44 -5.81 -15.57
CA VAL A 270 -5.22 -5.65 -16.34
C VAL A 270 -4.98 -6.89 -17.19
N VAL A 271 -4.77 -6.69 -18.49
CA VAL A 271 -4.56 -7.74 -19.50
C VAL A 271 -3.12 -7.68 -19.99
N TYR A 272 -2.42 -8.81 -19.83
CA TYR A 272 -1.02 -8.99 -20.17
C TYR A 272 -0.83 -9.90 -21.39
N PRO A 273 0.08 -9.56 -22.32
CA PRO A 273 0.38 -10.40 -23.48
C PRO A 273 1.42 -11.50 -23.16
N TYR A 274 1.84 -11.62 -21.89
CA TYR A 274 2.81 -12.58 -21.39
C TYR A 274 2.43 -13.08 -20.00
N ASP A 275 3.02 -14.20 -19.58
CA ASP A 275 2.77 -14.78 -18.26
C ASP A 275 3.30 -13.87 -17.15
N THR A 276 2.50 -13.72 -16.09
CA THR A 276 2.86 -13.03 -14.86
C THR A 276 2.66 -13.97 -13.67
N PRO A 277 3.19 -13.66 -12.47
CA PRO A 277 2.97 -14.46 -11.27
C PRO A 277 1.48 -14.67 -10.91
N LEU A 278 0.58 -13.78 -11.35
CA LEU A 278 -0.85 -13.84 -11.07
C LEU A 278 -1.71 -14.22 -12.29
N GLY A 279 -1.09 -14.61 -13.40
CA GLY A 279 -1.75 -14.93 -14.66
C GLY A 279 -1.76 -13.76 -15.65
N ARG A 280 -2.37 -13.99 -16.82
CA ARG A 280 -2.40 -13.00 -17.92
C ARG A 280 -3.53 -11.97 -17.78
N GLU A 281 -4.53 -12.27 -16.96
CA GLU A 281 -5.62 -11.36 -16.64
C GLU A 281 -5.72 -11.26 -15.13
N VAL A 282 -5.59 -10.05 -14.59
CA VAL A 282 -5.62 -9.80 -13.16
C VAL A 282 -6.55 -8.63 -12.88
N THR A 283 -7.61 -8.87 -12.10
CA THR A 283 -8.50 -7.81 -11.65
C THR A 283 -8.00 -7.27 -10.31
N ILE A 284 -7.70 -5.98 -10.26
CA ILE A 284 -7.11 -5.26 -9.13
C ILE A 284 -8.21 -4.41 -8.45
N PRO A 285 -8.28 -4.35 -7.11
CA PRO A 285 -7.39 -5.00 -6.13
C PRO A 285 -7.50 -6.54 -6.07
N TYR A 286 -6.39 -7.21 -5.77
CA TYR A 286 -6.29 -8.67 -5.76
C TYR A 286 -5.66 -9.19 -4.45
N TYR A 287 -6.33 -10.14 -3.79
CA TYR A 287 -5.85 -10.78 -2.57
C TYR A 287 -5.02 -12.02 -2.92
N PHE A 288 -3.72 -11.95 -2.63
CA PHE A 288 -2.74 -12.99 -2.99
C PHE A 288 -1.99 -13.59 -1.80
N GLN A 289 -2.27 -13.14 -0.58
CA GLN A 289 -1.60 -13.64 0.62
C GLN A 289 -1.99 -15.08 0.89
N GLU A 290 -0.99 -15.89 1.28
CA GLU A 290 -1.22 -17.25 1.76
C GLU A 290 -1.32 -17.25 3.29
N PRO A 291 -2.17 -18.11 3.88
CA PRO A 291 -2.24 -18.25 5.32
C PRO A 291 -1.00 -18.93 5.89
N VAL A 292 -0.66 -18.60 7.13
CA VAL A 292 0.39 -19.29 7.89
C VAL A 292 -0.23 -20.07 9.04
N THR A 293 0.33 -21.23 9.37
CA THR A 293 -0.11 -22.06 10.49
C THR A 293 0.93 -22.09 11.58
N VAL A 294 0.51 -22.02 12.84
CA VAL A 294 1.39 -22.12 14.01
C VAL A 294 0.77 -23.02 15.07
N ASP A 295 1.61 -23.84 15.70
CA ASP A 295 1.25 -24.72 16.81
C ASP A 295 1.46 -23.98 18.15
N VAL A 296 0.50 -24.13 19.07
CA VAL A 296 0.53 -23.45 20.38
C VAL A 296 1.74 -23.86 21.23
N ALA A 297 2.22 -25.10 21.14
CA ALA A 297 3.44 -25.50 21.84
C ALA A 297 4.66 -24.75 21.31
N TYR A 298 4.70 -24.42 20.01
CA TYR A 298 5.76 -23.59 19.46
C TYR A 298 5.65 -22.12 19.91
N VAL A 299 4.43 -21.56 19.94
CA VAL A 299 4.17 -20.22 20.52
C VAL A 299 4.69 -20.16 21.95
N ASN A 300 4.28 -21.11 22.79
CA ASN A 300 4.64 -21.17 24.21
C ASN A 300 6.15 -21.32 24.42
N LYS A 301 6.78 -22.18 23.60
CA LYS A 301 8.24 -22.38 23.66
C LYS A 301 9.01 -21.12 23.30
N LEU A 302 8.59 -20.38 22.27
CA LEU A 302 9.31 -19.21 21.80
C LEU A 302 9.08 -17.98 22.69
N LEU A 303 7.86 -17.82 23.21
CA LEU A 303 7.49 -16.68 24.06
C LEU A 303 7.73 -16.91 25.55
N GLY A 304 8.00 -18.14 25.98
CA GLY A 304 8.25 -18.47 27.39
C GLY A 304 7.01 -18.44 28.29
N GLU A 305 5.81 -18.30 27.74
CA GLU A 305 4.54 -18.25 28.47
C GLU A 305 3.57 -19.35 28.04
N LYS A 306 2.48 -19.51 28.80
CA LYS A 306 1.40 -20.46 28.48
C LYS A 306 0.22 -19.72 27.87
N PHE A 307 0.01 -19.95 26.58
CA PHE A 307 -1.14 -19.52 25.81
C PHE A 307 -2.04 -20.71 25.50
N THR A 308 -3.35 -20.47 25.47
CA THR A 308 -4.31 -21.33 24.77
C THR A 308 -4.42 -20.93 23.30
N ALA A 309 -4.93 -21.82 22.44
CA ALA A 309 -5.14 -21.54 21.02
C ALA A 309 -6.07 -20.33 20.81
N ASP A 310 -7.13 -20.23 21.60
CA ASP A 310 -8.11 -19.13 21.52
C ASP A 310 -7.51 -17.78 21.93
N GLU A 311 -6.66 -17.75 22.97
CA GLU A 311 -5.97 -16.52 23.39
C GLU A 311 -5.01 -16.03 22.32
N ALA A 312 -4.16 -16.93 21.81
CA ALA A 312 -3.22 -16.61 20.75
C ALA A 312 -3.95 -16.15 19.47
N ALA A 313 -5.02 -16.84 19.08
CA ALA A 313 -5.86 -16.44 17.95
C ALA A 313 -6.47 -15.04 18.15
N LYS A 314 -6.93 -14.72 19.36
CA LYS A 314 -7.45 -13.38 19.71
C LYS A 314 -6.39 -12.29 19.62
N TYR A 315 -5.14 -12.59 19.97
CA TYR A 315 -4.05 -11.62 19.83
C TYR A 315 -3.70 -11.35 18.36
N CYS A 316 -3.67 -12.35 17.49
CA CYS A 316 -3.56 -12.13 16.04
C CYS A 316 -4.71 -11.30 15.49
N GLN A 317 -5.94 -11.51 15.97
CA GLN A 317 -7.12 -10.74 15.56
C GLN A 317 -7.00 -9.25 15.95
N LYS A 318 -6.43 -8.95 17.13
CA LYS A 318 -6.13 -7.57 17.53
C LYS A 318 -5.12 -6.89 16.60
N MET A 319 -4.23 -7.66 15.98
CA MET A 319 -3.28 -7.18 14.97
C MET A 319 -3.86 -7.16 13.54
N GLY A 320 -5.15 -7.48 13.40
CA GLY A 320 -5.92 -7.33 12.17
C GLY A 320 -6.05 -8.59 11.30
N SER A 321 -5.46 -9.70 11.72
CA SER A 321 -5.51 -10.95 10.95
C SER A 321 -6.72 -11.80 11.34
N LYS A 322 -7.42 -12.36 10.35
CA LYS A 322 -8.47 -13.36 10.61
C LYS A 322 -7.79 -14.66 11.05
N THR A 323 -8.45 -15.43 11.91
CA THR A 323 -7.88 -16.70 12.41
C THR A 323 -8.90 -17.83 12.39
N LYS A 324 -8.39 -19.06 12.28
CA LYS A 324 -9.14 -20.30 12.49
C LYS A 324 -8.35 -21.18 13.46
N VAL A 325 -9.04 -21.71 14.47
CA VAL A 325 -8.48 -22.63 15.46
C VAL A 325 -8.94 -24.06 15.14
N ASP A 326 -8.02 -25.01 15.18
CA ASP A 326 -8.27 -26.44 15.06
C ASP A 326 -7.39 -27.20 16.07
N GLY A 327 -7.98 -27.55 17.22
CA GLY A 327 -7.21 -28.06 18.37
C GLY A 327 -6.16 -27.05 18.83
N ASP A 328 -4.89 -27.48 18.83
CA ASP A 328 -3.73 -26.66 19.21
C ASP A 328 -3.07 -25.93 18.03
N ILE A 329 -3.68 -25.97 16.85
CA ILE A 329 -3.17 -25.31 15.64
C ILE A 329 -4.01 -24.06 15.34
N ILE A 330 -3.31 -22.96 15.08
CA ILE A 330 -3.90 -21.68 14.67
C ILE A 330 -3.50 -21.43 13.23
N THR A 331 -4.48 -21.24 12.35
CA THR A 331 -4.28 -20.70 11.00
C THR A 331 -4.55 -19.21 11.01
N VAL A 332 -3.56 -18.42 10.62
CA VAL A 332 -3.62 -16.95 10.53
C VAL A 332 -3.71 -16.57 9.06
N TYR A 333 -4.70 -15.75 8.73
CA TYR A 333 -4.93 -15.20 7.39
C TYR A 333 -4.51 -13.73 7.40
N PRO A 334 -3.34 -13.39 6.82
CA PRO A 334 -2.89 -12.01 6.72
C PRO A 334 -3.94 -11.15 6.01
N PRO A 335 -4.23 -9.93 6.49
CA PRO A 335 -5.16 -9.02 5.81
C PRO A 335 -4.61 -8.60 4.44
N GLU A 336 -5.49 -8.10 3.58
CA GLU A 336 -5.23 -7.83 2.17
C GLU A 336 -4.12 -6.77 1.93
N TYR A 337 -3.86 -5.94 2.93
CA TYR A 337 -2.84 -4.89 2.94
C TYR A 337 -1.51 -5.32 3.61
N ARG A 338 -1.35 -6.57 4.04
CA ARG A 338 -0.10 -7.10 4.63
C ARG A 338 0.50 -8.20 3.77
N ASN A 339 1.83 -8.23 3.67
CA ASN A 339 2.58 -9.28 2.97
C ASN A 339 3.87 -9.68 3.70
N ASP A 340 3.89 -9.48 5.01
CA ASP A 340 5.04 -9.69 5.89
C ASP A 340 5.03 -11.05 6.61
N PHE A 341 4.06 -11.92 6.30
CA PHE A 341 3.99 -13.29 6.83
C PHE A 341 4.69 -14.27 5.90
N LEU A 342 5.96 -14.56 6.18
CA LEU A 342 6.77 -15.53 5.45
C LEU A 342 6.90 -16.86 6.20
N HIS A 343 6.74 -16.84 7.52
CA HIS A 343 6.88 -17.99 8.39
C HIS A 343 5.90 -17.90 9.58
N SER A 344 5.67 -19.02 10.26
CA SER A 344 4.88 -19.07 11.48
C SER A 344 5.40 -18.15 12.60
N VAL A 345 6.66 -17.70 12.55
CA VAL A 345 7.22 -16.79 13.57
C VAL A 345 6.65 -15.38 13.44
N ASP A 346 6.21 -14.97 12.25
CA ASP A 346 5.57 -13.68 12.03
C ASP A 346 4.19 -13.65 12.72
N ALA A 347 3.49 -14.79 12.75
CA ALA A 347 2.29 -14.96 13.57
C ALA A 347 2.60 -14.92 15.07
N ILE A 348 3.73 -15.47 15.51
CA ILE A 348 4.16 -15.42 16.92
C ILE A 348 4.50 -13.97 17.34
N GLU A 349 5.12 -13.19 16.44
CA GLU A 349 5.35 -11.76 16.68
C GLU A 349 4.02 -11.01 16.86
N ASP A 350 3.04 -11.24 15.98
CA ASP A 350 1.70 -10.67 16.13
C ASP A 350 1.02 -11.08 17.45
N ILE A 351 1.20 -12.33 17.92
CA ILE A 351 0.70 -12.79 19.23
C ILE A 351 1.36 -12.02 20.37
N MET A 352 2.68 -11.87 20.31
CA MET A 352 3.47 -11.14 21.31
C MET A 352 3.03 -9.68 21.40
N ILE A 353 2.93 -9.00 20.27
CA ILE A 353 2.50 -7.59 20.20
C ILE A 353 1.03 -7.47 20.62
N GLY A 354 0.15 -8.35 20.13
CA GLY A 354 -1.27 -8.38 20.47
C GLY A 354 -1.56 -8.60 21.96
N ARG A 355 -0.67 -9.32 22.67
CA ARG A 355 -0.71 -9.48 24.14
C ARG A 355 -0.29 -8.22 24.88
N ASN A 356 0.45 -7.32 24.24
CA ASN A 356 1.22 -6.22 24.83
C ASN A 356 2.50 -6.71 25.54
N LEU A 357 3.65 -6.22 25.09
CA LEU A 357 4.98 -6.53 25.63
C LEU A 357 5.10 -6.29 27.15
N LYS A 358 4.37 -5.30 27.70
CA LYS A 358 4.37 -4.99 29.13
C LYS A 358 3.80 -6.13 30.01
N ASN A 359 3.07 -7.06 29.41
CA ASN A 359 2.49 -8.21 30.11
C ASN A 359 3.43 -9.41 30.20
N PHE A 360 4.62 -9.34 29.60
CA PHE A 360 5.64 -10.37 29.73
C PHE A 360 6.51 -10.14 30.96
N VAL A 361 6.71 -11.18 31.76
CA VAL A 361 7.59 -11.13 32.92
C VAL A 361 9.04 -11.38 32.46
N PRO A 362 9.98 -10.46 32.70
CA PRO A 362 11.38 -10.69 32.36
C PRO A 362 11.96 -11.87 33.14
N GLU A 363 12.60 -12.80 32.42
CA GLU A 363 13.32 -13.93 33.03
C GLU A 363 14.84 -13.78 32.82
N MET A 364 15.62 -14.09 33.87
CA MET A 364 17.07 -14.08 33.79
C MET A 364 17.57 -15.43 33.23
N PRO A 365 18.46 -15.43 32.23
CA PRO A 365 19.11 -16.66 31.77
C PRO A 365 19.83 -17.35 32.94
N SER A 366 19.64 -18.67 33.06
CA SER A 366 20.25 -19.48 34.14
C SER A 366 21.52 -20.22 33.69
N ASP A 367 21.83 -20.20 32.40
CA ASP A 367 23.01 -20.85 31.84
C ASP A 367 24.29 -20.08 32.19
N PHE A 368 25.26 -20.78 32.79
CA PHE A 368 26.57 -20.23 33.06
C PHE A 368 27.43 -20.23 31.79
N THR A 369 27.80 -19.04 31.31
CA THR A 369 28.78 -18.87 30.23
C THR A 369 30.05 -18.21 30.75
N LYS A 370 31.21 -18.80 30.47
CA LYS A 370 32.51 -18.16 30.74
C LYS A 370 32.84 -17.20 29.59
N GLY A 371 32.95 -15.90 29.88
CA GLY A 371 33.36 -14.91 28.88
C GLY A 371 34.74 -15.22 28.29
N LYS A 372 34.92 -14.94 27.00
CA LYS A 372 36.22 -15.01 26.33
C LYS A 372 36.97 -13.70 26.45
#